data_AF-A0A3N6NGG5-F1
#
_entry.id   AF-A0A3N6NGG5-F1
#
_cell.length_a   1.000
_cell.length_b   1.000
_cell.length_c   1.000
_cell.angle_alpha   90.00
_cell.angle_beta   90.00
_cell.angle_gamma   90.00
#
_symmetry.space_group_name_H-M   'P 1'
#
loop_
_entity.id
_entity.type
_entity.pdbx_description
1 polymer ?
#
loop_
_entity_poly.entity_id
_entity_poly.type
_entity_poly.pdbx_seq_one_letter_code
_entity_poly.pdbx_strand_id
1 'polypeptide(L)' 'MVDDGPLRAAVDIAWCVYRTRHRDIDAADGRRCLLERHLQGRREARESSGDAQELAAFGLAYLERLSDDEC' A
#
# COMPACT_ATOMS: atom_id res chain seq x y z
N MET A 1 5.25 -16.00 13.77
CA MET A 1 4.13 -15.25 13.16
C MET A 1 4.77 -13.99 12.62
N VAL A 2 4.84 -13.83 11.29
CA VAL A 2 5.32 -12.56 10.72
C VAL A 2 4.32 -11.51 11.17
N ASP A 3 4.79 -10.48 11.86
CA ASP A 3 3.92 -9.50 12.50
C ASP A 3 3.21 -8.68 11.40
N ASP A 4 2.07 -9.10 10.88
CA ASP A 4 1.39 -8.40 9.77
C ASP A 4 0.82 -7.03 10.16
N GLY A 5 0.95 -6.64 11.43
CA GLY A 5 0.57 -5.33 11.97
C GLY A 5 1.14 -4.14 11.17
N PRO A 6 2.48 -4.00 11.04
CA PRO A 6 3.10 -2.92 10.26
C PRO A 6 2.72 -2.92 8.78
N LEU A 7 2.55 -4.10 8.15
CA LEU A 7 2.12 -4.18 6.74
C LEU A 7 0.69 -3.68 6.58
N ARG A 8 -0.23 -4.18 7.42
CA ARG A 8 -1.64 -3.78 7.37
C ARG A 8 -1.83 -2.30 7.68
N ALA A 9 -1.09 -1.78 8.66
CA ALA A 9 -1.07 -0.35 8.96
C ALA A 9 -0.56 0.47 7.77
N ALA A 10 0.53 0.03 7.12
CA ALA A 10 1.07 0.71 5.96
C ALA A 10 0.08 0.76 4.78
N VAL A 11 -0.59 -0.37 4.50
CA VAL A 11 -1.63 -0.46 3.47
C VAL A 11 -2.76 0.51 3.78
N ASP A 12 -3.25 0.52 5.01
CA ASP A 12 -4.38 1.37 5.40
C ASP A 12 -4.05 2.86 5.31
N ILE A 13 -2.87 3.28 5.78
CA ILE A 13 -2.39 4.66 5.69
C ILE A 13 -2.25 5.09 4.22
N ALA A 14 -1.52 4.31 3.41
CA ALA A 14 -1.31 4.63 2.01
C ALA A 14 -2.64 4.71 1.23
N TRP A 15 -3.53 3.75 1.47
CA TRP A 15 -4.84 3.70 0.83
C TRP A 15 -5.73 4.87 1.23
N CYS A 16 -5.75 5.24 2.53
CA CYS A 16 -6.54 6.36 3.02
C CYS A 16 -6.06 7.69 2.44
N VAL A 17 -4.74 7.91 2.38
CA VAL A 17 -4.16 9.12 1.78
C VAL A 17 -4.47 9.19 0.28
N TYR A 18 -4.33 8.07 -0.43
CA TYR A 18 -4.61 8.01 -1.86
C TYR A 18 -6.09 8.31 -2.16
N ARG A 19 -7.05 7.64 -1.49
CA ARG A 19 -8.49 7.93 -1.66
C ARG A 19 -8.88 9.35 -1.27
N THR A 20 -8.18 9.97 -0.32
CA THR A 20 -8.43 11.38 0.01
C THR A 20 -8.11 12.29 -1.17
N ARG A 21 -7.09 11.95 -1.97
CA ARG A 21 -6.73 12.67 -3.20
C ARG A 21 -7.60 12.28 -4.39
N HIS A 22 -8.02 11.02 -4.45
CA HIS A 22 -8.79 10.42 -5.54
C HIS A 22 -10.17 9.99 -5.04
N ARG A 23 -11.07 10.96 -4.84
CA ARG A 23 -12.39 10.76 -4.23
C ARG A 23 -13.33 9.83 -5.00
N ASP A 24 -13.00 9.50 -6.25
CA ASP A 24 -13.78 8.62 -7.12
C ASP A 24 -13.46 7.13 -6.91
N ILE A 25 -12.38 6.81 -6.19
CA ILE A 25 -11.90 5.44 -6.02
C ILE A 25 -12.64 4.75 -4.88
N ASP A 26 -13.28 3.62 -5.18
CA ASP A 26 -14.03 2.83 -4.22
C ASP A 26 -13.12 2.22 -3.14
N ALA A 27 -13.68 1.94 -1.96
CA ALA A 27 -12.94 1.30 -0.88
C ALA A 27 -12.48 -0.13 -1.23
N ALA A 28 -13.21 -0.81 -2.12
CA ALA A 28 -12.99 -2.17 -2.60
C ALA A 28 -12.30 -2.23 -3.97
N ASP A 29 -11.75 -1.12 -4.44
CA ASP A 29 -11.03 -1.05 -5.71
C ASP A 29 -9.81 -2.01 -5.74
N GLY A 30 -9.57 -2.62 -6.91
CA GLY A 30 -8.54 -3.65 -7.11
C GLY A 30 -7.12 -3.17 -6.80
N ARG A 31 -6.87 -1.85 -6.85
CA ARG A 31 -5.59 -1.23 -6.49
C ARG A 31 -5.20 -1.46 -5.04
N ARG A 32 -6.17 -1.65 -4.13
CA ARG A 32 -5.87 -2.01 -2.74
C ARG A 32 -5.19 -3.38 -2.64
N CYS A 33 -5.63 -4.35 -3.43
CA CYS A 33 -5.03 -5.70 -3.48
C CYS A 33 -3.62 -5.64 -4.10
N LEU A 34 -3.44 -4.84 -5.16
CA LEU A 34 -2.14 -4.61 -5.78
C LEU A 34 -1.15 -3.95 -4.81
N LEU A 35 -1.61 -2.94 -4.06
CA LEU A 35 -0.83 -2.28 -3.01
C LEU A 35 -0.38 -3.27 -1.93
N GLU A 36 -1.30 -4.08 -1.40
CA GLU A 36 -0.99 -5.05 -0.35
C GLU A 36 0.08 -6.05 -0.82
N ARG A 37 -0.09 -6.61 -2.02
CA ARG A 37 0.88 -7.54 -2.63
C ARG A 37 2.24 -6.88 -2.86
N HIS A 38 2.26 -5.63 -3.32
CA HIS A 38 3.50 -4.88 -3.56
C HIS A 38 4.27 -4.66 -2.24
N LEU A 39 3.57 -4.22 -1.20
CA LEU A 39 4.17 -3.98 0.11
C LEU A 39 4.59 -5.28 0.79
N GLN A 40 3.83 -6.37 0.61
CA GLN A 40 4.19 -7.68 1.12
C GLN A 40 5.48 -8.19 0.49
N GLY A 41 5.58 -8.19 -0.84
CA GLY A 41 6.80 -8.62 -1.54
C GLY A 41 8.02 -7.74 -1.17
N ARG A 42 7.80 -6.44 -0.95
CA ARG A 42 8.86 -5.54 -0.46
C ARG A 42 9.30 -5.88 0.96
N ARG A 43 8.36 -6.23 1.84
CA ARG A 43 8.65 -6.64 3.21
C ARG A 43 9.40 -7.96 3.26
N GLU A 44 9.03 -8.91 2.41
CA GLU A 44 9.73 -10.20 2.31
C GLU A 44 11.14 -10.03 1.74
N ALA A 45 11.32 -9.15 0.76
CA ALA A 45 12.62 -8.85 0.17
C ALA A 45 13.54 -8.05 1.10
N ARG A 46 12.97 -7.27 2.03
CA ARG A 46 13.72 -6.49 3.02
C ARG A 46 13.72 -7.27 4.33
N GLU A 47 14.81 -8.00 4.59
CA GLU A 47 14.99 -8.76 5.84
C GLU A 47 14.84 -7.92 7.12
N SER A 48 14.85 -6.59 6.99
CA SER A 48 14.60 -5.63 8.07
C SER A 48 13.16 -5.10 8.03
N SER A 49 12.43 -5.30 9.13
CA SER A 49 11.10 -4.71 9.36
C SER A 49 11.19 -3.19 9.34
N GLY A 50 10.96 -2.58 8.18
CA GLY A 50 10.81 -1.13 8.07
C GLY A 50 9.53 -0.67 8.78
N ASP A 51 9.56 0.54 9.32
CA ASP A 51 8.41 1.17 9.97
C ASP A 51 7.20 1.27 9.02
N ALA A 52 6.00 1.14 9.59
CA ALA A 52 4.74 1.21 8.85
C ALA A 52 4.61 2.50 8.03
N GLN A 53 5.08 3.64 8.55
CA GLN A 53 5.12 4.92 7.82
C GLN A 53 6.01 4.86 6.58
N GLU A 54 7.17 4.20 6.65
CA GLU A 54 8.08 4.12 5.51
C GLU A 54 7.48 3.22 4.42
N LEU A 55 6.92 2.06 4.80
CA LEU A 55 6.16 1.20 3.88
C LEU A 55 4.96 1.95 3.28
N ALA A 56 4.24 2.76 4.07
CA ALA A 56 3.10 3.54 3.57
C ALA A 56 3.53 4.56 2.52
N ALA A 57 4.66 5.27 2.73
CA ALA A 57 5.18 6.22 1.75
C ALA A 57 5.55 5.53 0.43
N PHE A 58 6.15 4.33 0.50
CA PHE A 58 6.41 3.51 -0.68
C PHE A 58 5.12 3.06 -1.38
N GLY A 59 4.13 2.65 -0.61
CA GLY A 59 2.83 2.23 -1.11
C GLY A 59 2.09 3.35 -1.84
N LEU A 60 2.12 4.57 -1.28
CA LEU A 60 1.55 5.74 -1.91
C LEU A 60 2.26 6.10 -3.22
N ALA A 61 3.60 6.06 -3.25
CA ALA A 61 4.36 6.31 -4.47
C ALA A 61 4.09 5.27 -5.56
N TYR A 62 3.82 4.02 -5.18
CA TYR A 62 3.37 2.98 -6.10
C TYR A 62 1.97 3.30 -6.67
N LEU A 63 1.02 3.67 -5.81
CA LEU A 63 -0.34 4.04 -6.23
C LEU A 63 -0.39 5.28 -7.13
N GLU A 64 0.42 6.31 -6.86
CA GLU A 64 0.48 7.51 -7.71
C GLU A 64 1.12 7.23 -9.08
N ARG A 65 1.91 6.15 -9.21
CA ARG A 65 2.45 5.68 -10.49
C ARG A 65 1.53 4.70 -11.20
N LEU A 66 0.61 4.08 -10.47
CA LEU A 66 -0.38 3.18 -11.05
C LEU A 66 -1.29 4.03 -11.93
N SER A 67 -1.14 3.88 -13.25
CA SER A 67 -2.06 4.54 -14.18
C SER A 67 -3.46 3.95 -14.01
N ASP A 68 -4.47 4.76 -14.30
CA ASP A 68 -5.86 4.40 -14.10
C ASP A 68 -6.27 3.10 -14.83
N ASP A 69 -5.53 2.79 -15.89
CA ASP A 69 -5.67 1.68 -16.84
C ASP A 69 -5.25 0.28 -16.30
N GLU A 70 -4.51 0.21 -15.19
CA GLU A 70 -3.96 -1.05 -14.65
C GLU A 70 -4.84 -1.64 -13.51
N CYS A 71 -6.16 -1.39 -13.54
CA CYS A 71 -7.14 -1.91 -12.57
C CYS A 71 -7.93 -3.11 -13.13
#